data_AF-A0AAW0E1R2-F1
#
_entry.id   AF-A0AAW0E1R2-F1
#
_cell.length_a   1.000
_cell.length_b   1.000
_cell.length_c   1.000
_cell.angle_alpha   90.00
_cell.angle_beta   90.00
_cell.angle_gamma   90.00
#
_symmetry.space_group_name_H-M   'P 1'
#
loop_
_entity.id
_entity.type
_entity.pdbx_description
1 polymer ?
#
loop_
_entity_poly.entity_id
_entity_poly.type
_entity_poly.pdbx_seq_one_letter_code
_entity_poly.pdbx_strand_id
1 'polypeptide(L)'
;MKDELVQFLSLKYGGIKSQYPGEGRRKWVLRALQDFWTSPPEPESSGTHGAVVVTDNFLDEEDDPFDELVDGPQLGLLVRTDFSDGQSWKSFCERLKSEEQDMVQAMQPPEPAPSTSTEDADVKMAGNDDGDDSDDESTDGLAAPIIIKIVEPVSEQEKTIFENISNLRALRLLNDVDIRLAPTPPSGTKRFSPPNRLVDQKGWQEIYTGPTLWIYDAQSNKDQCARLVSQQGDIYGTATGDSWRARVTHICELQFNMTHLQMKIDFGGMDRYDYPERKRNLEEADSGV
;
A
#
# COMPACT_ATOMS: atom_id res chain seq x y z
N MET A 1 0.22 17.22 0.92
CA MET A 1 -1.01 17.67 1.60
C MET A 1 -1.58 18.93 0.97
N LYS A 2 -2.90 19.11 0.94
CA LYS A 2 -3.53 20.36 0.43
C LYS A 2 -3.42 21.50 1.45
N ASP A 3 -3.16 22.73 0.98
CA ASP A 3 -2.97 23.92 1.82
C ASP A 3 -4.10 24.13 2.83
N GLU A 4 -5.35 23.90 2.44
CA GLU A 4 -6.52 24.02 3.32
C GLU A 4 -6.48 22.99 4.46
N LEU A 5 -6.07 21.75 4.17
CA LEU A 5 -5.92 20.71 5.18
C LEU A 5 -4.72 20.96 6.08
N VAL A 6 -3.59 21.42 5.51
CA VAL A 6 -2.38 21.79 6.27
C VAL A 6 -2.69 22.89 7.28
N GLN A 7 -3.39 23.95 6.85
CA GLN A 7 -3.82 25.03 7.74
C GLN A 7 -4.75 24.51 8.83
N PHE A 8 -5.74 23.68 8.47
CA PHE A 8 -6.66 23.10 9.44
C PHE A 8 -5.95 22.22 10.48
N LEU A 9 -5.02 21.37 10.04
CA LEU A 9 -4.20 20.54 10.90
C LEU A 9 -3.33 21.39 11.83
N SER A 10 -2.67 22.44 11.33
CA SER A 10 -1.83 23.32 12.17
C SER A 10 -2.59 23.92 13.37
N LEU A 11 -3.89 24.15 13.21
CA LEU A 11 -4.76 24.70 14.25
C LEU A 11 -5.29 23.64 15.24
N LYS A 12 -5.56 22.42 14.76
CA LYS A 12 -6.28 21.39 15.53
C LYS A 12 -5.38 20.30 16.09
N TYR A 13 -4.28 20.00 15.41
CA TYR A 13 -3.46 18.81 15.65
C TYR A 13 -2.92 18.74 17.09
N GLY A 14 -2.35 19.84 17.60
CA GLY A 14 -1.81 19.87 18.97
C GLY A 14 -2.87 19.62 20.06
N GLY A 15 -4.10 20.09 19.86
CA GLY A 15 -5.23 19.82 20.76
C GLY A 15 -5.66 18.36 20.72
N ILE A 16 -5.77 17.79 19.51
CA ILE A 16 -6.13 16.38 19.30
C ILE A 16 -5.07 15.46 19.91
N LYS A 17 -3.78 15.70 19.63
CA LYS A 17 -2.67 14.94 20.20
C LYS A 17 -2.69 14.95 21.73
N SER A 18 -2.95 16.11 22.33
CA SER A 18 -3.04 16.25 23.79
C SER A 18 -4.22 15.48 24.38
N GLN A 19 -5.33 15.38 23.65
CA GLN A 19 -6.52 14.64 24.09
C GLN A 19 -6.38 13.12 23.90
N TYR A 20 -5.60 12.67 22.91
CA TYR A 20 -5.46 11.26 22.53
C TYR A 20 -3.99 10.79 22.46
N PRO A 21 -3.16 10.96 23.51
CA PRO A 21 -1.71 10.85 23.41
C PRO A 21 -1.15 9.48 23.00
N GLY A 22 -1.94 8.40 23.05
CA GLY A 22 -1.51 7.04 22.70
C GLY A 22 -1.99 6.52 21.34
N GLU A 23 -2.65 7.35 20.52
CA GLU A 23 -3.26 6.88 19.28
C GLU A 23 -2.35 6.91 18.05
N GLY A 24 -1.28 7.71 18.07
CA GLY A 24 -0.35 7.86 16.97
C GLY A 24 -0.78 8.88 15.92
N ARG A 25 0.18 9.27 15.10
CA ARG A 25 0.08 10.32 14.08
C ARG A 25 -1.09 10.11 13.12
N ARG A 26 -1.24 8.94 12.49
CA ARG A 26 -2.29 8.69 11.47
C ARG A 26 -3.69 8.87 12.05
N LYS A 27 -3.92 8.39 13.26
CA LYS A 27 -5.22 8.56 13.94
C LYS A 27 -5.49 10.02 14.32
N TRP A 28 -4.48 10.77 14.77
CA TRP A 28 -4.66 12.20 15.06
C TRP A 28 -5.01 12.99 13.80
N VAL A 29 -4.33 12.72 12.67
CA VAL A 29 -4.65 13.33 11.38
C VAL A 29 -6.07 12.94 10.94
N LEU A 30 -6.46 11.66 11.07
CA LEU A 30 -7.80 11.20 10.73
C LEU A 30 -8.90 11.89 11.56
N ARG A 31 -8.66 12.13 12.86
CA ARG A 31 -9.58 12.90 13.71
C ARG A 31 -9.71 14.34 13.26
N ALA A 32 -8.59 14.99 12.97
CA ALA A 32 -8.62 16.35 12.43
C ALA A 32 -9.38 16.39 11.09
N LEU A 33 -9.18 15.38 10.25
CA LEU A 33 -9.89 15.26 8.99
C LEU A 33 -11.40 15.01 9.20
N GLN A 34 -11.79 14.26 10.23
CA GLN A 34 -13.20 14.11 10.61
C GLN A 34 -13.85 15.45 10.98
N ASP A 35 -13.14 16.28 11.73
CA ASP A 35 -13.58 17.63 12.08
C ASP A 35 -13.68 18.50 10.82
N PHE A 36 -12.69 18.41 9.92
CA PHE A 36 -12.68 19.10 8.63
C PHE A 36 -13.90 18.73 7.78
N TRP A 37 -14.29 17.46 7.70
CA TRP A 37 -15.47 17.04 6.93
C TRP A 37 -16.78 17.59 7.51
N THR A 38 -16.86 17.62 8.83
CA THR A 38 -18.05 18.06 9.59
C THR A 38 -18.21 19.59 9.57
N SER A 39 -17.10 20.32 9.65
CA SER A 39 -17.06 21.78 9.70
C SER A 39 -15.84 22.30 8.92
N PRO A 40 -15.86 22.19 7.58
CA PRO A 40 -14.76 22.68 6.77
C PRO A 40 -14.68 24.20 6.94
N PRO A 41 -13.46 24.76 6.90
CA PRO A 41 -13.29 26.19 6.93
C PRO A 41 -14.12 26.82 5.81
N GLU A 42 -14.86 27.88 6.12
CA GLU A 42 -15.48 28.67 5.06
C GLU A 42 -14.35 29.14 4.13
N PRO A 43 -14.55 29.10 2.80
CA PRO A 43 -13.56 29.61 1.87
C PRO A 43 -13.40 31.11 2.19
N GLU A 44 -12.33 31.45 2.90
CA GLU A 44 -12.06 32.83 3.26
C GLU A 44 -12.02 33.64 1.98
N SER A 45 -12.83 34.69 1.92
CA SER A 45 -12.88 35.63 0.82
C SER A 45 -11.56 36.38 0.72
N SER A 46 -10.56 35.77 0.06
CA SER A 46 -9.30 36.36 -0.44
C SER A 46 -8.76 37.53 0.38
N GLY A 47 -8.66 37.38 1.70
CA GLY A 47 -8.43 38.47 2.63
C GLY A 47 -7.21 38.24 3.49
N THR A 48 -6.01 38.38 2.90
CA THR A 48 -4.76 38.84 3.58
C THR A 48 -4.56 38.46 5.06
N HIS A 49 -4.80 37.21 5.46
CA HIS A 49 -4.29 36.69 6.73
C HIS A 49 -2.90 36.11 6.49
N GLY A 50 -1.93 36.61 7.26
CA GLY A 50 -0.51 36.36 7.07
C GLY A 50 -0.24 34.87 6.87
N ALA A 51 0.48 34.55 5.80
CA ALA A 51 0.90 33.20 5.49
C ALA A 51 1.67 32.64 6.69
N VAL A 52 0.99 31.84 7.51
CA VAL A 52 1.66 30.93 8.42
C VAL A 52 2.38 29.98 7.48
N VAL A 53 3.70 30.10 7.42
CA VAL A 53 4.56 29.13 6.73
C VAL A 53 4.52 27.87 7.57
N VAL A 54 3.45 27.09 7.40
CA VAL A 54 3.38 25.74 7.94
C VAL A 54 4.22 24.89 7.00
N THR A 55 5.40 24.49 7.46
CA THR A 55 6.24 23.54 6.74
C THR A 55 5.54 22.18 6.78
N ASP A 56 5.30 21.58 5.61
CA ASP A 56 4.65 20.26 5.42
C ASP A 56 5.27 19.17 6.32
N ASN A 57 6.53 19.34 6.70
CA ASN A 57 7.35 18.36 7.44
C ASN A 57 7.02 18.22 8.93
N PHE A 58 6.09 18.99 9.52
CA PHE A 58 5.85 18.89 10.98
C PHE A 58 5.23 17.55 11.41
N LEU A 59 4.67 16.79 10.46
CA LEU A 59 4.12 15.47 10.71
C LEU A 59 5.19 14.37 10.61
N ASP A 60 6.27 14.59 9.85
CA ASP A 60 7.27 13.54 9.57
C ASP A 60 8.13 13.19 10.79
N GLU A 61 8.14 14.04 11.82
CA GLU A 61 8.90 13.83 13.06
C GLU A 61 8.10 13.08 14.15
N GLU A 62 6.85 12.71 13.88
CA GLU A 62 5.93 12.13 14.85
C GLU A 62 5.75 10.63 14.63
N ASP A 63 6.10 9.83 15.64
CA ASP A 63 5.99 8.37 15.60
C ASP A 63 4.52 7.89 15.51
N ASP A 64 4.27 6.88 14.70
CA ASP A 64 3.03 6.11 14.66
C ASP A 64 3.24 4.65 15.10
N PRO A 65 2.32 4.03 15.87
CA PRO A 65 2.43 2.65 16.32
C PRO A 65 2.66 1.61 15.22
N PHE A 66 2.33 1.90 13.96
CA PHE A 66 2.48 0.98 12.84
C PHE A 66 3.57 1.39 11.84
N ASP A 67 4.42 2.38 12.15
CA ASP A 67 5.50 2.80 11.25
C ASP A 67 6.46 1.65 10.91
N GLU A 68 6.84 0.84 11.90
CA GLU A 68 7.70 -0.34 11.68
C GLU A 68 7.12 -1.34 10.64
N LEU A 69 5.79 -1.39 10.50
CA LEU A 69 5.13 -2.28 9.53
C LEU A 69 5.22 -1.75 8.11
N VAL A 70 5.30 -0.43 7.92
CA VAL A 70 5.33 0.20 6.60
C VAL A 70 6.71 0.65 6.17
N ASP A 71 7.64 0.80 7.11
CA ASP A 71 9.02 1.16 6.83
C ASP A 71 9.74 0.08 6.02
N GLY A 72 10.49 0.54 5.03
CA GLY A 72 11.38 -0.27 4.22
C GLY A 72 11.32 0.05 2.72
N PRO A 73 12.20 -0.57 1.91
CA PRO A 73 12.30 -0.32 0.48
C PRO A 73 11.24 -1.06 -0.36
N GLN A 74 10.31 -1.79 0.27
CA GLN A 74 9.37 -2.66 -0.43
C GLN A 74 8.31 -1.84 -1.16
N LEU A 75 7.86 -2.35 -2.30
CA LEU A 75 6.91 -1.64 -3.16
C LEU A 75 5.47 -1.78 -2.67
N GLY A 76 5.15 -2.92 -2.04
CA GLY A 76 3.82 -3.20 -1.51
C GLY A 76 3.84 -3.97 -0.19
N LEU A 77 2.69 -3.96 0.48
CA LEU A 77 2.44 -4.65 1.75
C LEU A 77 1.31 -5.67 1.58
N LEU A 78 1.54 -6.92 1.94
CA LEU A 78 0.50 -7.94 2.05
C LEU A 78 0.06 -8.09 3.50
N VAL A 79 -1.17 -7.69 3.80
CA VAL A 79 -1.76 -7.72 5.13
C VAL A 79 -2.67 -8.93 5.27
N ARG A 80 -2.38 -9.79 6.25
CA ARG A 80 -3.26 -10.91 6.61
C ARG A 80 -4.39 -10.44 7.51
N THR A 81 -5.63 -10.61 7.06
CA THR A 81 -6.85 -10.23 7.81
C THR A 81 -7.74 -11.41 8.17
N ASP A 82 -7.49 -12.59 7.59
CA ASP A 82 -8.16 -13.84 7.98
C ASP A 82 -7.14 -14.85 8.53
N PHE A 83 -7.49 -15.41 9.69
CA PHE A 83 -6.65 -16.36 10.43
C PHE A 83 -7.26 -17.77 10.49
N SER A 84 -8.33 -18.02 9.74
CA SER A 84 -9.11 -19.26 9.86
C SER A 84 -8.40 -20.49 9.28
N ASP A 85 -7.53 -20.30 8.29
CA ASP A 85 -6.79 -21.38 7.63
C ASP A 85 -5.29 -21.06 7.52
N GLY A 86 -4.51 -21.60 8.45
CA GLY A 86 -3.05 -21.46 8.46
C GLY A 86 -2.34 -22.19 7.32
N GLN A 87 -2.94 -23.27 6.79
CA GLN A 87 -2.31 -24.06 5.73
C GLN A 87 -2.43 -23.33 4.39
N SER A 88 -3.63 -22.81 4.08
CA SER A 88 -3.86 -22.01 2.88
C SER A 88 -3.03 -20.73 2.87
N TRP A 89 -2.85 -20.09 4.04
CA TRP A 89 -1.95 -18.95 4.20
C TRP A 89 -0.49 -19.32 3.89
N LYS A 90 0.00 -20.42 4.47
CA LYS A 90 1.38 -20.87 4.25
C LYS A 90 1.65 -21.15 2.78
N SER A 91 0.76 -21.89 2.12
CA SER A 91 0.89 -22.18 0.68
C SER A 91 0.83 -20.92 -0.18
N PHE A 92 0.01 -19.93 0.19
CA PHE A 92 -0.01 -18.64 -0.48
C PHE A 92 1.34 -17.93 -0.36
N CYS A 93 1.91 -17.87 0.86
CA CYS A 93 3.19 -17.21 1.10
C CYS A 93 4.36 -17.91 0.40
N GLU A 94 4.41 -19.25 0.42
CA GLU A 94 5.41 -20.03 -0.30
C GLU A 94 5.37 -19.73 -1.80
N ARG A 95 4.15 -19.66 -2.36
CA ARG A 95 3.97 -19.32 -3.76
C ARG A 95 4.37 -17.88 -4.07
N LEU A 96 3.98 -16.91 -3.25
CA LEU A 96 4.37 -15.52 -3.43
C LEU A 96 5.89 -15.35 -3.45
N LYS A 97 6.60 -16.00 -2.51
CA LYS A 97 8.06 -15.97 -2.44
C LYS A 97 8.72 -16.61 -3.66
N SER A 98 8.17 -17.71 -4.16
CA SER A 98 8.66 -18.34 -5.40
C SER A 98 8.55 -17.39 -6.59
N GLU A 99 7.40 -16.73 -6.76
CA GLU A 99 7.16 -15.82 -7.89
C GLU A 99 7.98 -14.53 -7.77
N GLU A 100 8.19 -14.04 -6.55
CA GLU A 100 9.13 -12.94 -6.26
C GLU A 100 10.57 -13.31 -6.64
N GLN A 101 11.01 -14.51 -6.27
CA GLN A 101 12.35 -15.02 -6.61
C GLN A 101 12.53 -15.16 -8.13
N ASP A 102 11.56 -15.76 -8.83
CA ASP A 102 11.60 -15.94 -10.28
C ASP A 102 11.68 -14.58 -11.00
N MET A 103 10.95 -13.60 -10.50
CA MET A 103 10.95 -12.24 -11.04
C MET A 103 12.29 -11.53 -10.82
N VAL A 104 12.88 -11.62 -9.62
CA VAL A 104 14.20 -11.06 -9.33
C VAL A 104 15.26 -11.70 -10.21
N GLN A 105 15.21 -13.01 -10.41
CA GLN A 105 16.14 -13.72 -11.31
C GLN A 105 15.98 -13.28 -12.77
N ALA A 106 14.75 -13.08 -13.24
CA ALA A 106 14.49 -12.60 -14.60
C ALA A 106 14.99 -11.16 -14.87
N MET A 107 15.18 -10.35 -13.81
CA MET A 107 15.73 -9.00 -13.90
C MET A 107 17.25 -8.94 -13.83
N GLN A 108 17.92 -10.02 -13.43
CA GLN A 108 19.38 -10.05 -13.41
C GLN A 108 19.92 -10.00 -14.85
N PRO A 109 20.96 -9.19 -15.11
CA PRO A 109 21.59 -9.18 -16.42
C PRO A 109 22.11 -10.57 -16.74
N PRO A 110 22.02 -11.02 -18.00
CA PRO A 110 22.54 -12.32 -18.39
C PRO A 110 24.03 -12.38 -18.03
N GLU A 111 24.42 -13.41 -17.29
CA GLU A 111 25.83 -13.63 -16.97
C GLU A 111 26.64 -13.61 -18.28
N PRO A 112 27.80 -12.93 -18.30
CA PRO A 112 28.65 -12.95 -19.47
C PRO A 112 28.99 -14.41 -19.76
N ALA A 113 28.51 -14.91 -20.90
CA ALA A 113 28.81 -16.26 -21.36
C ALA A 113 30.32 -16.49 -21.24
N PRO A 114 30.77 -17.65 -20.71
CA PRO A 114 32.19 -17.94 -20.65
C PRO A 114 32.73 -17.80 -22.06
N SER A 115 33.61 -16.82 -22.24
CA SER A 115 34.30 -16.56 -23.49
C SER A 115 35.05 -17.84 -23.85
N THR A 116 34.46 -18.64 -24.73
CA THR A 116 35.14 -19.76 -25.36
C THR A 116 36.23 -19.17 -26.23
N SER A 117 37.40 -19.00 -25.64
CA SER A 117 38.67 -18.83 -26.34
C SER A 117 38.84 -20.05 -27.24
N THR A 118 38.54 -19.89 -28.51
CA THR A 118 39.00 -20.79 -29.57
C THR A 118 40.50 -20.61 -29.70
N GLU A 119 41.27 -21.43 -28.99
CA GLU A 119 42.65 -21.73 -29.37
C GLU A 119 42.74 -23.22 -29.72
N ASP A 120 43.04 -23.46 -30.99
CA ASP A 120 43.44 -24.74 -31.55
C ASP A 120 44.74 -25.25 -30.91
N ALA A 121 44.85 -26.59 -30.91
CA ALA A 121 46.07 -27.42 -30.84
C ALA A 121 46.44 -28.11 -29.50
N ASP A 122 45.96 -29.36 -29.40
CA ASP A 122 46.75 -30.60 -29.26
C ASP A 122 47.84 -30.72 -28.16
N VAL A 123 47.64 -31.73 -27.28
CA VAL A 123 48.58 -32.81 -26.86
C VAL A 123 48.38 -33.22 -25.37
N LYS A 124 47.68 -34.36 -25.18
CA LYS A 124 48.09 -35.57 -24.43
C LYS A 124 48.93 -35.46 -23.12
N MET A 125 48.38 -35.92 -21.99
CA MET A 125 48.77 -37.15 -21.22
C MET A 125 48.47 -37.04 -19.70
N ALA A 126 48.25 -38.22 -19.10
CA ALA A 126 47.81 -38.50 -17.74
C ALA A 126 48.78 -38.06 -16.62
N GLY A 127 48.22 -37.75 -15.44
CA GLY A 127 48.93 -37.54 -14.19
C GLY A 127 47.98 -37.46 -13.00
N ASN A 128 48.27 -38.25 -11.98
CA ASN A 128 47.55 -38.47 -10.73
C ASN A 128 47.83 -37.35 -9.70
N ASP A 129 46.99 -37.32 -8.65
CA ASP A 129 47.26 -36.86 -7.26
C ASP A 129 46.79 -35.48 -6.77
N ASP A 130 45.96 -35.57 -5.71
CA ASP A 130 45.85 -34.78 -4.48
C ASP A 130 45.67 -33.24 -4.47
N GLY A 131 44.48 -32.84 -3.99
CA GLY A 131 44.32 -32.09 -2.74
C GLY A 131 44.65 -30.59 -2.71
N ASP A 132 43.60 -29.76 -2.69
CA ASP A 132 43.45 -28.47 -1.97
C ASP A 132 42.09 -27.89 -2.41
N ASP A 133 41.01 -27.93 -1.62
CA ASP A 133 40.71 -27.06 -0.47
C ASP A 133 41.06 -25.58 -0.70
N SER A 134 40.12 -24.83 -1.28
CA SER A 134 39.93 -23.40 -0.96
C SER A 134 38.61 -22.90 -1.50
N ASP A 135 37.77 -22.53 -0.54
CA ASP A 135 36.89 -21.37 -0.56
C ASP A 135 35.89 -21.30 -1.72
N ASP A 136 34.83 -22.09 -1.55
CA ASP A 136 33.48 -21.64 -1.91
C ASP A 136 33.18 -20.40 -1.05
N GLU A 137 33.68 -19.25 -1.53
CA GLU A 137 33.44 -17.94 -0.95
C GLU A 137 31.92 -17.80 -0.78
N SER A 138 31.53 -17.81 0.49
CA SER A 138 30.31 -17.26 1.01
C SER A 138 29.93 -16.03 0.20
N THR A 139 28.99 -16.20 -0.73
CA THR A 139 28.23 -15.10 -1.29
C THR A 139 27.54 -14.45 -0.11
N ASP A 140 28.15 -13.35 0.31
CA ASP A 140 27.80 -12.58 1.49
C ASP A 140 26.34 -12.13 1.35
N GLY A 141 25.43 -12.94 1.88
CA GLY A 141 24.23 -12.61 2.64
C GLY A 141 23.33 -11.45 2.19
N LEU A 142 23.39 -10.95 0.96
CA LEU A 142 22.45 -9.95 0.46
C LEU A 142 21.14 -10.67 0.17
N ALA A 143 20.29 -10.71 1.21
CA ALA A 143 18.90 -11.15 1.08
C ALA A 143 18.30 -10.52 -0.18
N ALA A 144 17.68 -11.35 -1.03
CA ALA A 144 17.09 -10.91 -2.28
C ALA A 144 16.15 -9.72 -2.04
N PRO A 145 16.09 -8.74 -2.96
CA PRO A 145 15.23 -7.56 -2.79
C PRO A 145 13.77 -8.00 -2.64
N ILE A 146 13.15 -7.60 -1.53
CA ILE A 146 11.75 -7.90 -1.24
C ILE A 146 10.88 -6.88 -1.96
N ILE A 147 10.03 -7.35 -2.87
CA ILE A 147 9.02 -6.56 -3.60
C ILE A 147 7.78 -6.36 -2.71
N ILE A 148 7.33 -7.43 -2.05
CA ILE A 148 6.15 -7.44 -1.17
C ILE A 148 6.53 -7.80 0.26
N LYS A 149 6.42 -6.85 1.19
CA LYS A 149 6.57 -7.14 2.62
C LYS A 149 5.28 -7.76 3.16
N ILE A 150 5.42 -8.88 3.86
CA ILE A 150 4.30 -9.61 4.46
C ILE A 150 4.10 -9.12 5.89
N VAL A 151 2.89 -8.64 6.19
CA VAL A 151 2.45 -8.24 7.52
C VAL A 151 1.61 -9.38 8.11
N GLU A 152 2.23 -10.15 9.00
CA GLU A 152 1.59 -11.21 9.76
C GLU A 152 1.55 -10.84 11.25
N PRO A 153 0.35 -10.52 11.79
CA PRO A 153 0.17 -10.26 13.22
C PRO A 153 0.57 -11.47 14.08
N VAL A 154 1.55 -11.28 14.96
CA VAL A 154 2.10 -12.37 15.79
C VAL A 154 1.33 -12.49 17.10
N SER A 155 1.01 -11.36 17.73
CA SER A 155 0.28 -11.33 19.00
C SER A 155 -1.24 -11.38 18.79
N GLU A 156 -1.98 -11.93 19.77
CA GLU A 156 -3.45 -11.95 19.73
C GLU A 156 -4.05 -10.53 19.71
N GLN A 157 -3.38 -9.56 20.32
CA GLN A 157 -3.81 -8.16 20.30
C GLN A 157 -3.71 -7.58 18.90
N GLU A 158 -2.60 -7.80 18.20
CA GLU A 158 -2.45 -7.36 16.80
C GLU A 158 -3.42 -8.11 15.88
N LYS A 159 -3.59 -9.42 16.06
CA LYS A 159 -4.59 -10.19 15.29
C LYS A 159 -5.97 -9.55 15.42
N THR A 160 -6.37 -9.17 16.62
CA THR A 160 -7.66 -8.48 16.86
C THR A 160 -7.75 -7.15 16.09
N ILE A 161 -6.64 -6.43 15.92
CA ILE A 161 -6.60 -5.17 15.17
C ILE A 161 -6.80 -5.40 13.68
N PHE A 162 -6.22 -6.46 13.11
CA PHE A 162 -6.24 -6.75 11.67
C PHE A 162 -7.35 -7.73 11.24
N GLU A 163 -7.97 -8.43 12.18
CA GLU A 163 -8.98 -9.44 11.88
C GLU A 163 -10.19 -8.83 11.19
N ASN A 164 -10.47 -9.34 9.98
CA ASN A 164 -11.61 -8.97 9.16
C ASN A 164 -11.78 -7.46 9.00
N ILE A 165 -10.71 -6.66 8.97
CA ILE A 165 -10.83 -5.21 8.75
C ILE A 165 -11.29 -4.88 7.32
N SER A 166 -11.91 -3.72 7.13
CA SER A 166 -12.22 -3.22 5.78
C SER A 166 -10.95 -2.71 5.08
N ASN A 167 -11.04 -2.52 3.77
CA ASN A 167 -9.98 -1.89 2.99
C ASN A 167 -9.69 -0.47 3.48
N LEU A 168 -10.74 0.30 3.78
CA LEU A 168 -10.60 1.64 4.32
C LEU A 168 -9.89 1.62 5.67
N ARG A 169 -10.24 0.68 6.54
CA ARG A 169 -9.57 0.53 7.85
C ARG A 169 -8.09 0.23 7.69
N ALA A 170 -7.74 -0.66 6.76
CA ALA A 170 -6.35 -1.01 6.48
C ALA A 170 -5.56 0.23 6.00
N LEU A 171 -6.13 1.01 5.08
CA LEU A 171 -5.54 2.27 4.63
C LEU A 171 -5.34 3.26 5.79
N ARG A 172 -6.32 3.42 6.68
CA ARG A 172 -6.23 4.30 7.86
C ARG A 172 -5.16 3.89 8.87
N LEU A 173 -4.85 2.60 8.93
CA LEU A 173 -3.85 2.06 9.85
C LEU A 173 -2.43 2.19 9.29
N LEU A 174 -2.25 2.00 7.98
CA LEU A 174 -0.93 1.80 7.37
C LEU A 174 -0.51 2.94 6.42
N ASN A 175 -1.44 3.78 5.98
CA ASN A 175 -1.16 4.85 5.04
C ASN A 175 -1.52 6.21 5.62
N ASP A 176 -0.83 7.23 5.13
CA ASP A 176 -1.09 8.61 5.53
C ASP A 176 -2.28 9.17 4.77
N VAL A 177 -3.22 9.74 5.51
CA VAL A 177 -4.45 10.28 4.94
C VAL A 177 -4.26 11.73 4.49
N ASP A 178 -4.81 12.06 3.33
CA ASP A 178 -4.84 13.40 2.75
C ASP A 178 -6.18 13.63 2.03
N ILE A 179 -6.37 14.81 1.46
CA ILE A 179 -7.50 15.13 0.59
C ILE A 179 -7.03 15.59 -0.78
N ARG A 180 -7.85 15.32 -1.79
CA ARG A 180 -7.68 15.89 -3.13
C ARG A 180 -9.02 16.31 -3.71
N LEU A 181 -8.98 17.10 -4.79
CA LEU A 181 -10.19 17.38 -5.55
C LEU A 181 -10.73 16.09 -6.16
N ALA A 182 -12.03 15.87 -6.01
CA ALA A 182 -12.69 14.73 -6.63
C ALA A 182 -12.62 14.84 -8.17
N PRO A 183 -12.47 13.72 -8.90
CA PRO A 183 -12.48 13.73 -10.36
C PRO A 183 -13.75 14.38 -10.91
N THR A 184 -13.60 15.19 -11.96
CA THR A 184 -14.74 15.86 -12.59
C THR A 184 -15.69 14.84 -13.22
N PRO A 185 -17.00 14.91 -12.93
CA PRO A 185 -17.97 14.03 -13.56
C PRO A 185 -18.02 14.25 -15.08
N PRO A 186 -18.16 13.20 -15.90
CA PRO A 186 -18.34 13.34 -17.34
C PRO A 186 -19.56 14.21 -17.67
N SER A 187 -19.49 14.97 -18.77
CA SER A 187 -20.56 15.86 -19.20
C SER A 187 -21.92 15.15 -19.29
N GLY A 188 -22.94 15.73 -18.66
CA GLY A 188 -24.30 15.17 -18.65
C GLY A 188 -24.55 14.10 -17.58
N THR A 189 -23.55 13.70 -16.80
CA THR A 189 -23.75 12.77 -15.68
C THR A 189 -24.20 13.51 -14.43
N LYS A 190 -25.20 12.94 -13.73
CA LYS A 190 -25.66 13.47 -12.44
C LYS A 190 -24.70 13.06 -11.34
N ARG A 191 -24.33 13.98 -10.45
CA ARG A 191 -23.55 13.65 -9.26
C ARG A 191 -24.27 12.63 -8.37
N PHE A 192 -23.53 11.71 -7.75
CA PHE A 192 -24.07 10.82 -6.73
C PHE A 192 -24.61 11.63 -5.56
N SER A 193 -25.74 11.21 -4.99
CA SER A 193 -26.40 11.88 -3.88
C SER A 193 -26.98 10.82 -2.92
N PRO A 194 -26.71 10.90 -1.60
CA PRO A 194 -25.86 11.90 -0.94
C PRO A 194 -24.38 11.79 -1.34
N PRO A 195 -23.62 12.90 -1.29
CA PRO A 195 -22.17 12.87 -1.45
C PRO A 195 -21.52 12.08 -0.32
N ASN A 196 -20.40 11.41 -0.59
CA ASN A 196 -19.63 10.65 0.40
C ASN A 196 -18.14 10.99 0.28
N ARG A 197 -17.45 11.18 1.40
CA ARG A 197 -16.03 11.59 1.44
C ARG A 197 -15.06 10.70 0.65
N LEU A 198 -15.35 9.42 0.45
CA LEU A 198 -14.48 8.52 -0.33
C LEU A 198 -14.62 8.71 -1.84
N VAL A 199 -15.73 9.32 -2.28
CA VAL A 199 -16.04 9.58 -3.69
C VAL A 199 -15.90 11.07 -3.99
N ASP A 200 -16.75 11.85 -3.34
CA ASP A 200 -16.84 13.29 -3.42
C ASP A 200 -17.71 13.79 -2.26
N GLN A 201 -17.12 14.54 -1.34
CA GLN A 201 -17.83 15.37 -0.36
C GLN A 201 -17.34 16.80 -0.49
N LYS A 202 -18.28 17.71 -0.82
CA LYS A 202 -18.00 19.14 -1.03
C LYS A 202 -16.93 19.41 -2.11
N GLY A 203 -16.79 18.52 -3.10
CA GLY A 203 -15.78 18.63 -4.15
C GLY A 203 -14.45 17.95 -3.84
N TRP A 204 -14.32 17.33 -2.66
CA TRP A 204 -13.09 16.72 -2.18
C TRP A 204 -13.25 15.21 -1.95
N GLN A 205 -12.14 14.50 -2.06
CA GLN A 205 -12.03 13.06 -1.87
C GLN A 205 -10.91 12.78 -0.85
N GLU A 206 -11.20 11.94 0.13
CA GLU A 206 -10.21 11.34 1.05
C GLU A 206 -9.30 10.39 0.26
N ILE A 207 -7.98 10.55 0.38
CA ILE A 207 -6.97 9.74 -0.30
C ILE A 207 -5.88 9.30 0.67
N TYR A 208 -5.09 8.32 0.24
CA TYR A 208 -4.02 7.76 1.05
C TYR A 208 -2.70 7.76 0.30
N THR A 209 -1.61 7.98 1.05
CA THR A 209 -0.23 7.93 0.53
C THR A 209 0.57 6.91 1.34
N GLY A 210 1.48 6.20 0.66
CA GLY A 210 2.33 5.17 1.26
C GLY A 210 2.38 3.89 0.41
N PRO A 211 2.86 2.78 0.98
CA PRO A 211 2.97 1.52 0.25
C PRO A 211 1.62 1.04 -0.31
N THR A 212 1.67 0.34 -1.45
CA THR A 212 0.48 -0.29 -2.02
C THR A 212 0.00 -1.42 -1.12
N LEU A 213 -1.29 -1.45 -0.78
CA LEU A 213 -1.85 -2.47 0.12
C LEU A 213 -2.49 -3.63 -0.67
N TRP A 214 -2.09 -4.83 -0.28
CA TRP A 214 -2.70 -6.10 -0.65
C TRP A 214 -3.32 -6.74 0.59
N ILE A 215 -4.56 -7.22 0.50
CA ILE A 215 -5.26 -7.86 1.62
C ILE A 215 -5.49 -9.34 1.31
N TYR A 216 -5.02 -10.18 2.23
CA TYR A 216 -5.38 -11.59 2.32
C TYR A 216 -6.57 -11.76 3.28
N ASP A 217 -7.70 -12.23 2.78
CA ASP A 217 -8.95 -12.38 3.53
C ASP A 217 -9.50 -13.81 3.47
N ALA A 218 -10.70 -14.03 4.01
CA ALA A 218 -11.32 -15.35 4.05
C ALA A 218 -11.53 -15.98 2.66
N GLN A 219 -11.70 -15.15 1.62
CA GLN A 219 -11.87 -15.63 0.25
C GLN A 219 -10.53 -15.98 -0.39
N SER A 220 -9.43 -15.33 0.03
CA SER A 220 -8.05 -15.69 -0.35
C SER A 220 -7.69 -17.13 -0.02
N ASN A 221 -8.21 -17.69 1.07
CA ASN A 221 -8.05 -19.11 1.40
C ASN A 221 -8.56 -20.04 0.30
N LYS A 222 -9.60 -19.62 -0.44
CA LYS A 222 -10.30 -20.45 -1.43
C LYS A 222 -9.74 -20.27 -2.84
N ASP A 223 -9.45 -19.03 -3.21
CA ASP A 223 -9.09 -18.68 -4.60
C ASP A 223 -7.60 -18.43 -4.79
N GLN A 224 -6.81 -18.38 -3.71
CA GLN A 224 -5.38 -18.05 -3.74
C GLN A 224 -5.13 -16.69 -4.42
N CYS A 225 -6.04 -15.75 -4.21
CA CYS A 225 -5.94 -14.36 -4.63
C CYS A 225 -5.79 -13.42 -3.43
N ALA A 226 -5.15 -12.26 -3.62
CA ALA A 226 -5.22 -11.15 -2.69
C ALA A 226 -5.99 -9.99 -3.33
N ARG A 227 -6.60 -9.14 -2.49
CA ARG A 227 -7.25 -7.91 -2.93
C ARG A 227 -6.24 -6.77 -2.95
N LEU A 228 -6.01 -6.20 -4.12
CA LEU A 228 -5.35 -4.90 -4.25
C LEU A 228 -6.33 -3.81 -3.82
N VAL A 229 -5.89 -2.90 -2.94
CA VAL A 229 -6.68 -1.79 -2.45
C VAL A 229 -6.29 -0.49 -3.15
N SER A 230 -7.29 0.24 -3.65
CA SER A 230 -7.11 1.56 -4.23
C SER A 230 -6.93 2.63 -3.15
N GLN A 231 -5.84 3.38 -3.23
CA GLN A 231 -5.56 4.50 -2.33
C GLN A 231 -6.33 5.78 -2.71
N GLN A 232 -6.85 5.87 -3.93
CA GLN A 232 -7.57 7.04 -4.46
C GLN A 232 -8.49 6.68 -5.64
N GLY A 233 -9.64 7.34 -5.78
CA GLY A 233 -10.53 7.10 -6.93
C GLY A 233 -10.20 7.96 -8.15
N ASP A 234 -9.45 7.45 -9.14
CA ASP A 234 -8.92 8.23 -10.28
C ASP A 234 -9.96 8.65 -11.34
N ILE A 235 -11.12 7.99 -11.38
CA ILE A 235 -12.18 8.24 -12.35
C ILE A 235 -13.46 8.52 -11.56
N TYR A 236 -14.29 9.43 -12.05
CA TYR A 236 -15.56 9.72 -11.40
C TYR A 236 -16.41 8.44 -11.27
N GLY A 237 -16.77 8.09 -10.03
CA GLY A 237 -17.52 6.87 -9.69
C GLY A 237 -16.70 5.73 -9.08
N THR A 238 -15.37 5.86 -9.04
CA THR A 238 -14.52 5.05 -8.15
C THR A 238 -14.34 5.76 -6.81
N ALA A 239 -14.07 4.96 -5.78
CA ALA A 239 -13.93 5.39 -4.40
C ALA A 239 -12.58 4.93 -3.86
N THR A 240 -12.03 5.71 -2.93
CA THR A 240 -10.92 5.26 -2.10
C THR A 240 -11.32 4.01 -1.31
N GLY A 241 -10.42 3.03 -1.23
CA GLY A 241 -10.69 1.72 -0.62
C GLY A 241 -11.37 0.72 -1.56
N ASP A 242 -11.73 1.10 -2.80
CA ASP A 242 -12.13 0.11 -3.81
C ASP A 242 -11.06 -0.96 -3.98
N SER A 243 -11.46 -2.18 -4.35
CA SER A 243 -10.51 -3.26 -4.55
C SER A 243 -10.78 -4.14 -5.75
N TRP A 244 -9.70 -4.75 -6.22
CA TRP A 244 -9.65 -5.73 -7.29
C TRP A 244 -8.82 -6.95 -6.86
N ARG A 245 -9.18 -8.15 -7.31
CA ARG A 245 -8.51 -9.40 -6.88
C ARG A 245 -7.51 -9.88 -7.92
N ALA A 246 -6.27 -10.15 -7.47
CA ALA A 246 -5.22 -10.77 -8.27
C ALA A 246 -4.85 -12.14 -7.69
N ARG A 247 -4.61 -13.12 -8.56
CA ARG A 247 -3.99 -14.39 -8.14
C ARG A 247 -2.58 -14.14 -7.66
N VAL A 248 -2.14 -14.91 -6.66
CA VAL A 248 -0.80 -14.79 -6.05
C VAL A 248 0.35 -14.77 -7.07
N THR A 249 0.22 -15.51 -8.18
CA THR A 249 1.24 -15.57 -9.25
C THR A 249 1.45 -14.28 -10.01
N HIS A 250 0.53 -13.31 -9.94
CA HIS A 250 0.64 -12.06 -10.66
C HIS A 250 0.95 -10.88 -9.74
N ILE A 251 0.98 -11.07 -8.42
CA ILE A 251 1.10 -9.97 -7.46
C ILE A 251 2.43 -9.22 -7.65
N CYS A 252 3.55 -9.94 -7.72
CA CYS A 252 4.88 -9.34 -7.86
C CYS A 252 5.00 -8.54 -9.17
N GLU A 253 4.57 -9.14 -10.29
CA GLU A 253 4.55 -8.49 -11.60
C GLU A 253 3.68 -7.23 -11.59
N LEU A 254 2.46 -7.33 -11.08
CA LEU A 254 1.54 -6.20 -11.00
C LEU A 254 2.11 -5.08 -10.13
N GLN A 255 2.68 -5.40 -8.97
CA GLN A 255 3.28 -4.41 -8.07
C GLN A 255 4.42 -3.65 -8.75
N PHE A 256 5.32 -4.38 -9.40
CA PHE A 256 6.43 -3.76 -10.12
C PHE A 256 5.94 -2.87 -11.27
N ASN A 257 5.01 -3.37 -12.08
CA ASN A 257 4.46 -2.61 -13.21
C ASN A 257 3.73 -1.34 -12.74
N MET A 258 2.99 -1.40 -11.64
CA MET A 258 2.36 -0.22 -11.04
C MET A 258 3.39 0.80 -10.56
N THR A 259 4.48 0.33 -9.94
CA THR A 259 5.46 1.20 -9.30
C THR A 259 6.45 1.81 -10.31
N HIS A 260 6.97 1.02 -11.24
CA HIS A 260 8.05 1.44 -12.14
C HIS A 260 7.58 1.76 -13.56
N LEU A 261 6.51 1.11 -14.03
CA LEU A 261 5.99 1.33 -15.39
C LEU A 261 4.74 2.22 -15.41
N GLN A 262 4.35 2.76 -14.25
CA GLN A 262 3.17 3.64 -14.08
C GLN A 262 1.88 2.99 -14.58
N MET A 263 1.81 1.66 -14.57
CA MET A 263 0.59 0.94 -14.89
C MET A 263 -0.47 1.29 -13.84
N LYS A 264 -1.68 1.62 -14.30
CA LYS A 264 -2.82 1.86 -13.43
C LYS A 264 -3.86 0.77 -13.63
N ILE A 265 -4.39 0.26 -12.52
CA ILE A 265 -5.54 -0.63 -12.55
C ILE A 265 -6.79 0.25 -12.58
N ASP A 266 -7.61 0.04 -13.61
CA ASP A 266 -8.89 0.70 -13.73
C ASP A 266 -9.92 -0.03 -12.85
N PHE A 267 -10.28 0.59 -11.73
CA PHE A 267 -11.34 0.11 -10.84
C PHE A 267 -12.76 0.50 -11.33
N GLY A 268 -12.91 1.03 -12.55
CA GLY A 268 -14.09 1.75 -13.03
C GLY A 268 -14.58 1.47 -14.46
N GLY A 269 -14.08 0.46 -15.19
CA GLY A 269 -14.52 0.15 -16.56
C GLY A 269 -14.96 -1.30 -16.79
N MET A 270 -16.28 -1.58 -16.79
CA MET A 270 -16.95 -2.89 -16.99
C MET A 270 -16.56 -4.06 -16.05
N ASP A 271 -15.39 -4.03 -15.39
CA ASP A 271 -14.93 -5.04 -14.44
C ASP A 271 -15.06 -4.60 -12.97
N ARG A 272 -16.21 -4.95 -12.41
CA ARG A 272 -16.50 -5.41 -11.04
C ARG A 272 -15.44 -5.14 -9.96
N TYR A 273 -15.40 -3.92 -9.42
CA TYR A 273 -14.94 -3.72 -8.04
C TYR A 273 -15.82 -4.52 -7.06
N ASP A 274 -15.27 -4.90 -5.92
CA ASP A 274 -15.98 -5.65 -4.88
C ASP A 274 -17.09 -4.79 -4.24
N TYR A 275 -18.33 -4.94 -4.71
CA TYR A 275 -19.47 -4.13 -4.24
C TYR A 275 -19.77 -4.28 -2.74
N PRO A 276 -19.81 -5.50 -2.16
CA PRO A 276 -19.87 -5.67 -0.71
C PRO A 276 -18.82 -4.87 0.05
N GLU A 277 -17.56 -4.93 -0.39
CA GLU A 277 -16.48 -4.19 0.28
C GLU A 277 -16.62 -2.69 0.10
N ARG A 278 -16.98 -2.21 -1.10
CA ARG A 278 -17.26 -0.78 -1.33
C ARG A 278 -18.35 -0.28 -0.38
N LYS A 279 -19.44 -1.03 -0.24
CA LYS A 279 -20.52 -0.66 0.67
C LYS A 279 -20.01 -0.55 2.11
N ARG A 280 -19.21 -1.53 2.55
CA ARG A 280 -18.60 -1.54 3.88
C ARG A 280 -17.69 -0.33 4.10
N ASN A 281 -16.84 0.01 3.14
CA ASN A 281 -15.98 1.19 3.20
C ASN A 281 -16.80 2.48 3.31
N LEU A 282 -17.88 2.62 2.55
CA LEU A 282 -18.75 3.81 2.59
C LEU A 282 -19.44 3.95 3.96
N GLU A 283 -19.93 2.84 4.53
CA GLU A 283 -20.55 2.81 5.86
C GLU A 283 -19.53 3.15 6.96
N GLU A 284 -18.33 2.58 6.88
CA GLU A 284 -17.25 2.87 7.83
C GLU A 284 -16.77 4.32 7.72
N ALA A 285 -16.65 4.84 6.50
CA ALA A 285 -16.38 6.24 6.26
C ALA A 285 -17.41 7.08 7.01
N ASP A 286 -18.70 6.89 6.81
CA ASP A 286 -19.73 7.70 7.48
C ASP A 286 -19.73 7.59 9.02
N SER A 287 -19.25 6.48 9.57
CA SER A 287 -19.17 6.28 11.02
C SER A 287 -18.08 7.12 11.72
N GLY A 288 -17.05 7.57 10.98
CA GLY A 288 -15.97 8.43 11.50
C GLY A 288 -15.02 7.76 12.50
N VAL A 289 -14.97 6.42 12.53
CA VAL A 289 -14.11 5.61 13.41
C VAL A 289 -12.99 4.91 12.63
#